data_AF-A0A7K7USZ8-F1
#
_entry.id   AF-A0A7K7USZ8-F1
#
_cell.length_a   1.000
_cell.length_b   1.000
_cell.length_c   1.000
_cell.angle_alpha   90.00
_cell.angle_beta   90.00
_cell.angle_gamma   90.00
#
_symmetry.space_group_name_H-M   'P 1'
#
loop_
_entity.id
_entity.type
_entity.pdbx_description
1 polymer ?
#
loop_
_entity_poly.entity_id
_entity_poly.type
_entity_poly.pdbx_seq_one_letter_code
_entity_poly.pdbx_strand_id
1 'polypeptide(L)'
;PPPVDPAELLVIAERYRQHRLVLGALRSEFRAEVTRKKQEALAGGEDSVEHSEEHRLLMAWNDAENARQRARREERIRKEEEERKRQKLEAEENKARLMEAFVKEKEKEVLQLQEEAKTFITPENLDARIEECLDNPRNYNFAIDKEGRVVKRTVLP
;
A
#
# COMPACT_ATOMS: atom_id res chain seq x y z
N PRO A 1 -32.00 55.16 -64.62
CA PRO A 1 -32.08 53.71 -64.95
C PRO A 1 -31.23 53.46 -66.20
N PRO A 2 -30.57 52.30 -66.32
CA PRO A 2 -29.91 51.95 -67.58
C PRO A 2 -30.95 51.80 -68.71
N PRO A 3 -30.60 52.07 -69.97
CA PRO A 3 -31.47 51.80 -71.11
C PRO A 3 -31.75 50.29 -71.22
N VAL A 4 -32.96 49.92 -71.63
CA VAL A 4 -33.42 48.52 -71.70
C VAL A 4 -33.99 48.21 -73.09
N ASP A 5 -33.50 47.13 -73.71
CA ASP A 5 -34.10 46.57 -74.93
C ASP A 5 -35.33 45.72 -74.56
N PRO A 6 -36.53 46.06 -75.05
CA PRO A 6 -37.75 45.32 -74.72
C PRO A 6 -37.76 43.86 -75.23
N ALA A 7 -37.10 43.57 -76.36
CA ALA A 7 -37.07 42.21 -76.91
C ALA A 7 -36.15 41.30 -76.08
N GLU A 8 -34.96 41.81 -75.73
CA GLU A 8 -34.01 41.12 -74.87
C GLU A 8 -34.60 40.89 -73.47
N LEU A 9 -35.27 41.90 -72.91
CA LEU A 9 -35.89 41.81 -71.58
C LEU A 9 -36.90 40.68 -71.49
N LEU A 10 -37.72 40.47 -72.52
CA LEU A 10 -38.74 39.43 -72.55
C LEU A 10 -38.11 38.03 -72.57
N VAL A 11 -37.04 37.84 -73.36
CA VAL A 11 -36.28 36.58 -73.42
C VAL A 11 -35.58 36.30 -72.09
N ILE A 12 -34.93 37.32 -71.50
CA ILE A 12 -34.26 37.22 -70.21
C ILE A 12 -35.27 36.86 -69.11
N ALA A 13 -36.42 37.54 -69.06
CA ALA A 13 -37.45 37.29 -68.06
C ALA A 13 -37.95 35.83 -68.09
N GLU A 14 -38.18 35.29 -69.30
CA GLU A 14 -38.61 33.90 -69.46
C GLU A 14 -37.51 32.90 -69.08
N ARG A 15 -36.25 33.14 -69.46
CA ARG A 15 -35.12 32.29 -69.06
C ARG A 15 -34.92 32.29 -67.54
N TYR A 16 -35.02 33.45 -66.89
CA TYR A 16 -34.93 33.54 -65.43
C TYR A 16 -36.10 32.83 -64.75
N ARG A 17 -37.31 32.89 -65.33
CA ARG A 17 -38.48 32.14 -64.86
C ARG A 17 -38.22 30.63 -64.92
N GLN A 18 -37.79 30.12 -66.08
CA GLN A 18 -37.47 28.70 -66.27
C GLN A 18 -36.34 28.23 -65.35
N HIS A 19 -35.25 28.99 -65.26
CA HIS A 19 -34.12 28.68 -64.38
C HIS A 19 -34.54 28.63 -62.90
N ARG A 20 -35.36 29.58 -62.44
CA ARG A 20 -35.88 29.58 -61.06
C ARG A 20 -36.79 28.39 -60.78
N LEU A 21 -37.60 27.95 -61.75
CA LEU A 21 -38.43 26.76 -61.62
C LEU A 21 -37.57 25.49 -61.46
N VAL A 22 -36.57 25.31 -62.32
CA VAL A 22 -35.65 24.15 -62.26
C VAL A 22 -34.86 24.15 -60.95
N LEU A 23 -34.29 25.29 -60.55
CA LEU A 23 -33.59 25.40 -59.27
C LEU A 23 -34.51 25.23 -58.06
N GLY A 24 -35.77 25.63 -58.17
CA GLY A 24 -36.80 25.41 -57.15
C GLY A 24 -37.05 23.92 -56.94
N ALA A 25 -37.22 23.16 -58.03
CA ALA A 25 -37.41 21.71 -58.01
C ALA A 25 -36.19 20.96 -57.47
N LEU A 26 -34.97 21.31 -57.91
CA LEU A 26 -33.73 20.72 -57.38
C LEU A 26 -33.60 20.97 -55.87
N ARG A 27 -33.96 22.17 -55.40
CA ARG A 27 -33.93 22.49 -53.97
C ARG A 27 -34.94 21.68 -53.17
N SER A 28 -36.12 21.37 -53.71
CA SER A 28 -37.09 20.52 -53.01
C SER A 28 -36.60 19.08 -52.90
N GLU A 29 -36.00 18.53 -53.95
CA GLU A 29 -35.41 17.18 -53.93
C GLU A 29 -34.29 17.09 -52.88
N PHE A 30 -33.34 18.03 -52.88
CA PHE A 30 -32.27 18.03 -51.87
C PHE A 30 -32.79 18.20 -50.44
N ARG A 31 -33.86 18.97 -50.23
CA ARG A 31 -34.50 19.07 -48.91
C ARG A 31 -35.15 17.75 -48.50
N ALA A 32 -35.81 17.05 -49.42
CA ALA A 32 -36.39 15.75 -49.17
C ALA A 32 -35.31 14.71 -48.83
N GLU A 33 -34.21 14.67 -49.57
CA GLU A 33 -33.08 13.77 -49.30
C GLU A 33 -32.43 14.03 -47.94
N VAL A 34 -32.19 15.29 -47.57
CA VAL A 34 -31.64 15.65 -46.26
C VAL A 34 -32.59 15.21 -45.15
N THR A 35 -33.90 15.38 -45.34
CA THR A 35 -34.90 14.98 -44.36
C THR A 35 -34.94 13.46 -44.21
N ARG A 36 -34.89 12.72 -45.33
CA ARG A 36 -34.83 11.26 -45.34
C ARG A 36 -33.59 10.73 -44.62
N LYS A 37 -32.40 11.26 -44.94
CA LYS A 37 -31.15 10.87 -44.27
C LYS A 37 -31.16 11.15 -42.77
N LYS A 38 -31.77 12.26 -42.34
CA LYS A 38 -31.95 12.55 -40.91
C LYS A 38 -32.86 11.54 -40.23
N GLN A 39 -33.95 11.15 -40.89
CA GLN A 39 -34.87 10.13 -40.37
C GLN A 39 -34.20 8.76 -40.30
N GLU A 40 -33.48 8.35 -41.34
CA GLU A 40 -32.70 7.10 -41.38
C GLU A 40 -31.64 7.07 -40.25
N ALA A 41 -30.90 8.17 -40.05
CA ALA A 41 -29.91 8.27 -38.98
C ALA A 41 -30.53 8.20 -37.57
N LEU A 42 -31.74 8.72 -37.38
CA LEU A 42 -32.48 8.60 -36.11
C LEU A 42 -33.12 7.22 -35.93
N ALA A 43 -33.46 6.55 -37.03
CA ALA A 43 -34.08 5.23 -37.05
C ALA A 43 -33.07 4.07 -37.02
N GLY A 44 -31.76 4.34 -37.03
CA GLY A 44 -30.68 3.35 -36.84
C GLY A 44 -30.65 2.72 -35.43
N GLY A 45 -31.80 2.29 -34.93
CA GLY A 45 -31.99 1.71 -33.62
C GLY A 45 -31.62 0.23 -33.53
N GLU A 46 -31.52 -0.48 -34.65
CA GLU A 46 -31.12 -1.90 -34.69
C GLU A 46 -29.69 -2.08 -34.12
N ASP A 47 -28.73 -1.29 -34.61
CA ASP A 47 -27.36 -1.23 -34.06
C ASP A 47 -27.36 -0.88 -32.56
N SER A 48 -28.26 0.00 -32.12
CA SER A 48 -28.35 0.40 -30.71
C SER A 48 -28.82 -0.74 -29.80
N VAL A 49 -29.70 -1.63 -30.28
CA VAL A 49 -30.17 -2.78 -29.49
C VAL A 49 -29.07 -3.82 -29.39
N GLU A 50 -28.43 -4.17 -30.51
CA GLU A 50 -27.30 -5.12 -30.55
C GLU A 50 -26.16 -4.67 -29.62
N HIS A 51 -25.74 -3.40 -29.71
CA HIS A 51 -24.72 -2.86 -28.80
C HIS A 51 -25.12 -2.91 -27.33
N SER A 52 -26.41 -2.74 -27.03
CA SER A 52 -26.90 -2.83 -25.64
C SER A 52 -26.85 -4.27 -25.11
N GLU A 53 -27.11 -5.25 -25.97
CA GLU A 53 -27.04 -6.67 -25.62
C GLU A 53 -25.59 -7.13 -25.45
N GLU A 54 -24.71 -6.76 -26.37
CA GLU A 54 -23.27 -6.98 -26.25
C GLU A 54 -22.71 -6.40 -24.95
N HIS A 55 -23.09 -5.16 -24.63
CA HIS A 55 -22.70 -4.52 -23.38
C HIS A 55 -23.16 -5.32 -22.15
N ARG A 56 -24.40 -5.82 -22.15
CA ARG A 56 -24.91 -6.66 -21.05
C ARG A 56 -24.12 -7.97 -20.91
N LEU A 57 -23.78 -8.62 -22.02
CA LEU A 57 -22.98 -9.84 -22.02
C LEU A 57 -21.57 -9.61 -21.46
N LEU A 58 -20.92 -8.52 -21.87
CA LEU A 58 -19.60 -8.15 -21.37
C LEU A 58 -19.61 -7.83 -19.87
N MET A 59 -20.65 -7.16 -19.38
CA MET A 59 -20.81 -6.89 -17.95
C MET A 59 -21.01 -8.18 -17.15
N ALA A 60 -21.86 -9.09 -17.63
CA ALA A 60 -22.05 -10.39 -16.99
C ALA A 60 -20.75 -11.22 -16.94
N TRP A 61 -19.95 -11.18 -18.02
CA TRP A 61 -18.64 -11.83 -18.05
C TRP A 61 -17.66 -11.21 -17.05
N ASN A 62 -17.63 -9.87 -16.96
CA ASN A 62 -16.79 -9.16 -15.99
C ASN A 62 -17.15 -9.55 -14.55
N ASP A 63 -18.44 -9.62 -14.23
CA ASP A 63 -18.92 -10.02 -12.91
C ASP A 63 -18.53 -11.46 -12.56
N ALA A 64 -18.63 -12.38 -13.52
CA ALA A 64 -18.21 -13.77 -13.34
C ALA A 64 -16.71 -13.89 -13.07
N GLU A 65 -15.86 -13.17 -13.81
CA GLU A 65 -14.41 -13.19 -13.58
C GLU A 65 -14.06 -12.50 -12.25
N ASN A 66 -14.74 -11.40 -11.89
CA ASN A 66 -14.59 -10.77 -10.58
C ASN A 66 -14.93 -11.72 -9.43
N ALA A 67 -16.00 -12.52 -9.56
CA ALA A 67 -16.38 -13.52 -8.58
C ALA A 67 -15.32 -14.62 -8.44
N ARG A 68 -14.77 -15.10 -9.55
CA ARG A 68 -13.66 -16.07 -9.55
C ARG A 68 -12.41 -15.52 -8.86
N GLN A 69 -12.05 -14.28 -9.14
CA GLN A 69 -10.89 -13.62 -8.51
C GLN A 69 -11.14 -13.37 -7.01
N ARG A 70 -12.37 -13.04 -6.61
CA ARG A 70 -12.75 -12.89 -5.20
C ARG A 70 -12.55 -14.20 -4.44
N ALA A 71 -13.01 -15.33 -4.96
CA ALA A 71 -12.82 -16.64 -4.33
C ALA A 71 -11.33 -16.98 -4.13
N ARG A 72 -10.47 -16.69 -5.11
CA ARG A 72 -9.01 -16.86 -4.99
C ARG A 72 -8.40 -15.96 -3.91
N ARG A 73 -8.87 -14.72 -3.79
CA ARG A 73 -8.40 -13.78 -2.76
C ARG A 73 -8.81 -14.27 -1.37
N GLU A 74 -10.03 -14.75 -1.21
CA GLU A 74 -10.53 -15.30 0.06
C GLU A 74 -9.71 -16.52 0.51
N GLU A 75 -9.40 -17.44 -0.41
CA GLU A 75 -8.53 -18.59 -0.11
C GLU A 75 -7.13 -18.14 0.33
N ARG A 76 -6.55 -17.17 -0.37
CA ARG A 76 -5.24 -16.61 -0.02
C ARG A 76 -5.26 -15.95 1.37
N ILE A 77 -6.26 -15.10 1.63
CA ILE A 77 -6.43 -14.41 2.92
C ILE A 77 -6.55 -15.43 4.06
N ARG A 78 -7.32 -16.50 3.85
CA ARG A 78 -7.46 -17.56 4.86
C ARG A 78 -6.12 -18.21 5.18
N LYS A 79 -5.31 -18.53 4.17
CA LYS A 79 -3.96 -19.09 4.38
C LYS A 79 -3.05 -18.10 5.11
N GLU A 80 -3.06 -16.84 4.71
CA GLU A 80 -2.30 -15.77 5.37
C GLU A 80 -2.73 -15.60 6.84
N GLU A 81 -4.03 -15.68 7.15
CA GLU A 81 -4.52 -15.61 8.53
C GLU A 81 -4.08 -16.81 9.38
N GLU A 82 -4.11 -18.02 8.82
CA GLU A 82 -3.63 -19.23 9.49
C GLU A 82 -2.11 -19.12 9.78
N GLU A 83 -1.32 -18.65 8.82
CA GLU A 83 0.12 -18.40 9.01
C GLU A 83 0.40 -17.32 10.05
N ARG A 84 -0.33 -16.20 10.02
CA ARG A 84 -0.19 -15.13 11.03
C ARG A 84 -0.55 -15.63 12.43
N LYS A 85 -1.56 -16.47 12.58
CA LYS A 85 -1.90 -17.11 13.86
C LYS A 85 -0.75 -17.99 14.36
N ARG A 86 -0.16 -18.80 13.48
CA ARG A 86 1.00 -19.64 13.83
C ARG A 86 2.20 -18.80 14.26
N GLN A 87 2.55 -17.77 13.49
CA GLN A 87 3.67 -16.86 13.82
C GLN A 87 3.44 -16.14 15.15
N LYS A 88 2.20 -15.73 15.43
CA LYS A 88 1.87 -15.07 16.70
C LYS A 88 2.08 -16.01 17.89
N LEU A 89 1.62 -17.26 17.78
CA LEU A 89 1.80 -18.26 18.83
C LEU A 89 3.29 -18.57 19.06
N GLU A 90 4.06 -18.77 18.00
CA GLU A 90 5.51 -18.98 18.09
C GLU A 90 6.25 -17.77 18.71
N ALA A 91 5.82 -16.55 18.38
CA ALA A 91 6.38 -15.33 18.98
C ALA A 91 6.04 -15.23 20.47
N GLU A 92 4.82 -15.60 20.87
CA GLU A 92 4.40 -15.63 22.27
C GLU A 92 5.19 -16.68 23.08
N GLU A 93 5.38 -17.89 22.54
CA GLU A 93 6.20 -18.94 23.15
C GLU A 93 7.66 -18.50 23.31
N ASN A 94 8.26 -17.94 22.26
CA ASN A 94 9.64 -17.44 22.32
C ASN A 94 9.78 -16.31 23.34
N LYS A 95 8.82 -15.39 23.39
CA LYS A 95 8.80 -14.30 24.38
C LYS A 95 8.67 -14.84 25.81
N ALA A 96 7.81 -15.83 26.03
CA ALA A 96 7.66 -16.49 27.33
C ALA A 96 8.97 -17.15 27.78
N ARG A 97 9.65 -17.89 26.88
CA ARG A 97 10.94 -18.53 27.17
C ARG A 97 12.03 -17.52 27.50
N LEU A 98 12.12 -16.42 26.74
CA LEU A 98 13.09 -15.36 27.00
C LEU A 98 12.82 -14.66 28.34
N MET A 99 11.55 -14.39 28.64
CA MET A 99 11.16 -13.80 29.92
C MET A 99 11.50 -14.74 31.09
N GLU A 100 11.22 -16.03 30.97
CA GLU A 100 11.55 -17.02 32.00
C GLU A 100 13.06 -17.09 32.24
N ALA A 101 13.87 -17.10 31.18
CA ALA A 101 15.32 -17.09 31.29
C ALA A 101 15.82 -15.81 31.98
N PHE A 102 15.28 -14.65 31.62
CA PHE A 102 15.61 -13.37 32.22
C PHE A 102 15.26 -13.32 33.71
N VAL A 103 14.06 -13.79 34.09
CA VAL A 103 13.64 -13.85 35.49
C VAL A 103 14.59 -14.74 36.30
N LYS A 104 14.93 -15.93 35.79
CA LYS A 104 15.88 -16.84 36.45
C LYS A 104 17.27 -16.23 36.64
N GLU A 105 17.75 -15.46 35.66
CA GLU A 105 19.03 -14.76 35.77
C GLU A 105 18.98 -13.68 36.85
N LYS A 106 17.92 -12.87 36.86
CA LYS A 106 17.72 -11.83 37.88
C LYS A 106 17.52 -12.40 39.28
N GLU A 107 16.84 -13.53 39.42
CA GLU A 107 16.74 -14.23 40.71
C GLU A 107 18.12 -14.65 41.23
N LYS A 108 19.00 -15.15 40.36
CA LYS A 108 20.38 -15.50 40.74
C LYS A 108 21.19 -14.27 41.16
N GLU A 109 21.09 -13.17 40.42
CA GLU A 109 21.75 -11.90 40.78
C GLU A 109 21.26 -11.41 42.17
N VAL A 110 19.95 -11.46 42.43
CA VAL A 110 19.39 -11.07 43.73
C VAL A 110 19.90 -11.96 44.85
N LEU A 111 19.97 -13.28 44.64
CA LEU A 111 20.52 -14.21 45.64
C LEU A 111 22.01 -13.94 45.90
N GLN A 112 22.81 -13.68 44.87
CA GLN A 112 24.21 -13.30 45.03
C GLN A 112 24.36 -12.01 45.85
N LEU A 113 23.56 -10.99 45.54
CA LEU A 113 23.55 -9.74 46.29
C LEU A 113 23.09 -9.93 47.74
N GLN A 114 22.15 -10.84 48.02
CA GLN A 114 21.75 -11.18 49.39
C GLN A 114 22.90 -11.81 50.18
N GLU A 115 23.71 -12.67 49.57
CA GLU A 115 24.90 -13.24 50.21
C GLU A 115 26.00 -12.20 50.41
N GLU A 116 26.28 -11.36 49.40
CA GLU A 116 27.25 -10.27 49.50
C GLU A 116 26.84 -9.23 50.55
N ALA A 117 25.55 -8.92 50.67
CA ALA A 117 25.03 -7.96 51.63
C ALA A 117 25.29 -8.37 53.09
N LYS A 118 25.39 -9.67 53.38
CA LYS A 118 25.80 -10.14 54.73
C LYS A 118 27.22 -9.71 55.10
N THR A 119 28.06 -9.44 54.10
CA THR A 119 29.45 -9.01 54.29
C THR A 119 29.56 -7.49 54.48
N PHE A 120 28.46 -6.73 54.30
CA PHE A 120 28.48 -5.27 54.43
C PHE A 120 28.79 -4.81 55.85
N ILE A 121 29.40 -3.63 55.92
CA ILE A 121 29.70 -2.96 57.17
C ILE A 121 28.42 -2.31 57.69
N THR A 122 28.04 -2.69 58.90
CA THR A 122 26.89 -2.20 59.67
C THR A 122 27.41 -1.50 60.92
N PRO A 123 26.65 -0.58 61.55
CA PRO A 123 27.14 0.14 62.73
C PRO A 123 27.53 -0.81 63.87
N GLU A 124 26.96 -2.01 63.94
CA GLU A 124 27.28 -3.03 64.95
C GLU A 124 28.59 -3.78 64.68
N ASN A 125 29.00 -3.95 63.42
CA ASN A 125 30.24 -4.67 63.05
C ASN A 125 31.41 -3.74 62.69
N LEU A 126 31.22 -2.42 62.83
CA LEU A 126 32.14 -1.39 62.36
C LEU A 126 33.52 -1.49 62.99
N ASP A 127 33.60 -1.50 64.33
CA ASP A 127 34.88 -1.49 65.07
C ASP A 127 35.70 -2.76 64.76
N ALA A 128 35.04 -3.92 64.69
CA ALA A 128 35.68 -5.19 64.36
C ALA A 128 36.26 -5.21 62.93
N ARG A 129 35.57 -4.60 61.97
CA ARG A 129 36.04 -4.50 60.58
C ARG A 129 37.18 -3.50 60.42
N ILE A 130 37.25 -2.46 61.25
CA ILE A 130 38.37 -1.50 61.24
C ILE A 130 39.66 -2.20 61.67
N GLU A 131 39.63 -2.94 62.78
CA GLU A 131 40.80 -3.70 63.26
C GLU A 131 41.26 -4.76 62.23
N GLU A 132 40.33 -5.54 61.66
CA GLU A 132 40.66 -6.53 60.62
C GLU A 132 41.35 -5.89 59.39
N CYS A 133 40.90 -4.69 58.99
CA CYS A 133 41.50 -3.97 57.87
C CYS A 133 42.89 -3.40 58.18
N LEU A 134 43.16 -3.05 59.44
CA LEU A 134 44.48 -2.58 59.87
C LEU A 134 45.48 -3.73 59.94
N ASP A 135 45.04 -4.91 60.38
CA ASP A 135 45.87 -6.12 60.47
C ASP A 135 46.15 -6.76 59.10
N ASN A 136 45.26 -6.60 58.12
CA ASN A 136 45.38 -7.23 56.80
C ASN A 136 45.37 -6.23 55.63
N PRO A 137 46.50 -5.55 55.34
CA PRO A 137 46.59 -4.62 54.22
C PRO A 137 46.46 -5.35 52.86
N ARG A 138 45.45 -4.99 52.07
CA ARG A 138 45.26 -5.54 50.71
C ARG A 138 46.02 -4.73 49.65
N ASN A 139 46.86 -5.41 48.87
CA ASN A 139 47.59 -4.82 47.75
C ASN A 139 46.96 -5.20 46.41
N TYR A 140 46.48 -4.20 45.67
CA TYR A 140 45.88 -4.37 44.33
C TYR A 140 46.88 -4.15 43.17
N ASN A 141 48.17 -3.92 43.46
CA ASN A 141 49.19 -3.69 42.44
C ASN A 141 49.51 -4.99 41.68
N PHE A 142 49.34 -4.96 40.36
CA PHE A 142 49.76 -6.02 39.46
C PHE A 142 50.38 -5.41 38.20
N ALA A 143 51.30 -6.15 37.57
CA ALA A 143 51.86 -5.80 36.27
C ALA A 143 51.27 -6.71 35.19
N ILE A 144 51.24 -6.25 33.94
CA ILE A 144 50.85 -7.06 32.77
C ILE A 144 52.03 -7.07 31.80
N ASP A 145 52.39 -8.25 31.28
CA ASP A 145 53.44 -8.39 30.27
C ASP A 145 52.95 -8.08 28.84
N LYS A 146 53.85 -8.11 27.86
CA LYS A 146 53.50 -7.86 26.45
C LYS A 146 52.58 -8.94 25.86
N GLU A 147 52.50 -10.10 26.50
CA GLU A 147 51.64 -11.23 26.13
C GLU A 147 50.28 -11.20 26.85
N GLY A 148 50.01 -10.18 27.69
CA GLY A 148 48.75 -10.02 28.41
C GLY A 148 48.63 -10.84 29.70
N ARG A 149 49.69 -11.47 30.19
CA ARG A 149 49.70 -12.24 31.44
C ARG A 149 49.88 -11.31 32.63
N VAL A 150 49.07 -11.53 33.66
CA VAL A 150 49.08 -10.76 34.91
C VAL A 150 50.14 -11.32 35.86
N VAL A 151 51.13 -10.50 36.21
CA VAL A 151 52.14 -10.80 37.23
C VAL A 151 51.80 -10.02 38.50
N LYS A 152 51.33 -10.71 39.53
CA LYS A 152 51.09 -10.12 40.86
C LYS A 152 52.36 -10.26 41.69
N ARG A 153 52.87 -9.14 42.21
CA ARG A 153 54.00 -9.14 43.14
C ARG A 153 53.43 -9.11 44.56
N THR A 154 53.13 -10.27 45.13
CA THR A 154 52.82 -10.34 46.56
C THR A 154 54.11 -10.09 47.33
N VAL A 155 54.27 -8.87 47.82
CA VAL A 155 55.26 -8.54 48.84
C VAL A 155 54.54 -7.78 49.92
N LEU A 156 54.23 -8.48 51.01
CA LEU A 156 54.07 -7.89 52.33
C LEU A 156 54.80 -8.83 53.33
N PRO A 157 55.55 -8.28 54.30
CA PRO A 157 56.20 -9.04 55.37
C PRO A 157 55.17 -9.67 56.34
#